data_AF-A0A7X7H7G4-F1
#
_entry.id   AF-A0A7X7H7G4-F1
#
_cell.length_a   1.000
_cell.length_b   1.000
_cell.length_c   1.000
_cell.angle_alpha   90.00
_cell.angle_beta   90.00
_cell.angle_gamma   90.00
#
_symmetry.space_group_name_H-M   'P 1'
#
loop_
_entity.id
_entity.type
_entity.pdbx_description
1 polymer ?
#
loop_
_entity_poly.entity_id
_entity_poly.type
_entity_poly.pdbx_seq_one_letter_code
_entity_poly.pdbx_strand_id
1 'polypeptide(L)' 'MNLTEQLKLAIEIAISAHNGQLDTHNGRPYIEHPFRVMNAGHTLQEKIVGVLH' A
#
# COMPACT_ATOMS: atom_id res chain seq x y z
N MET A 1 -17.93 -3.25 -6.27
CA MET A 1 -16.62 -2.87 -6.83
C MET A 1 -15.89 -4.11 -7.32
N ASN A 2 -15.33 -4.06 -8.53
CA ASN A 2 -14.41 -5.08 -9.06
C ASN A 2 -13.02 -4.97 -8.40
N LEU A 3 -12.14 -5.95 -8.63
CA LEU A 3 -10.81 -5.99 -8.00
C LEU A 3 -9.92 -4.80 -8.38
N THR A 4 -10.05 -4.28 -9.60
CA THR A 4 -9.30 -3.10 -10.03
C THR A 4 -9.76 -1.85 -9.28
N GLU A 5 -11.06 -1.67 -9.07
CA GLU A 5 -11.62 -0.59 -8.26
C GLU A 5 -11.21 -0.73 -6.78
N GLN A 6 -11.20 -1.96 -6.25
CA GLN A 6 -10.76 -2.23 -4.88
C GLN A 6 -9.29 -1.89 -4.67
N LEU A 7 -8.42 -2.22 -5.63
CA LEU A 7 -7.00 -1.87 -5.56
C LEU A 7 -6.78 -0.35 -5.55
N LYS A 8 -7.54 0.41 -6.36
CA LYS A 8 -7.48 1.88 -6.33
C LYS A 8 -7.86 2.45 -4.96
N LEU A 9 -9.00 1.99 -4.42
CA LEU A 9 -9.45 2.41 -3.10
C LEU A 9 -8.44 2.02 -2.01
N ALA A 10 -7.87 0.82 -2.08
CA ALA A 10 -6.87 0.35 -1.14
C ALA A 10 -5.60 1.24 -1.15
N ILE A 11 -5.14 1.65 -2.33
CA ILE A 11 -4.01 2.59 -2.48
C ILE A 11 -4.34 3.94 -1.84
N GLU A 12 -5.53 4.50 -2.09
CA GLU A 12 -5.95 5.78 -1.49
C GLU A 12 -6.01 5.71 0.05
N ILE A 13 -6.55 4.62 0.59
CA ILE A 13 -6.59 4.37 2.03
C ILE A 13 -5.17 4.28 2.61
N ALA A 14 -4.28 3.52 1.98
CA ALA A 14 -2.91 3.36 2.45
C ALA A 14 -2.14 4.70 2.47
N ILE A 15 -2.28 5.51 1.42
CA ILE A 15 -1.66 6.85 1.36
C ILE A 15 -2.18 7.74 2.48
N SER A 16 -3.50 7.74 2.72
CA SER A 16 -4.12 8.55 3.78
C SER A 16 -3.68 8.09 5.17
N ALA A 17 -3.68 6.77 5.41
CA ALA A 17 -3.33 6.18 6.71
C ALA A 17 -1.86 6.41 7.09
N HIS A 18 -0.95 6.41 6.12
CA HIS A 18 0.48 6.61 6.34
C HIS A 18 0.97 8.04 6.05
N ASN A 19 0.05 9.01 5.89
CA ASN A 19 0.43 10.39 5.62
C ASN A 19 1.28 10.96 6.77
N GLY A 20 2.48 11.45 6.44
CA GLY A 20 3.44 11.97 7.41
C GLY A 20 4.16 10.91 8.25
N GLN A 21 3.84 9.62 8.09
CA GLN A 21 4.57 8.55 8.76
C GLN A 21 5.93 8.35 8.09
N LEU A 22 6.98 8.27 8.91
CA LEU A 22 8.35 8.01 8.46
C LEU A 22 8.81 6.64 8.93
N ASP A 23 9.63 5.98 8.12
CA ASP A 23 10.33 4.76 8.47
C ASP A 23 11.38 5.04 9.55
N THR A 24 11.42 4.16 10.55
CA THR A 24 12.26 4.30 11.74
C THR A 24 13.76 4.14 11.47
N HIS A 25 14.14 3.50 10.36
CA HIS A 25 15.53 3.17 10.05
C HIS A 25 16.18 4.20 9.11
N ASN A 26 15.42 4.80 8.20
CA ASN A 26 15.97 5.68 7.16
C ASN A 26 15.26 7.04 7.02
N GLY A 27 14.20 7.30 7.80
CA GLY A 27 13.46 8.56 7.79
C GLY A 27 12.69 8.83 6.49
N ARG A 28 12.54 7.84 5.60
CA ARG A 28 11.76 7.97 4.36
C ARG A 28 10.26 7.84 4.63
N PRO A 29 9.40 8.32 3.72
CA PRO A 29 7.96 8.09 3.85
C PRO A 29 7.63 6.60 3.97
N TYR A 30 6.94 6.22 5.05
CA TYR A 30 6.65 4.81 5.34
C TYR A 30 5.80 4.15 4.26
N ILE A 31 4.98 4.92 3.53
CA ILE A 31 4.15 4.45 2.41
C ILE A 31 4.95 3.73 1.31
N GLU A 32 6.26 3.98 1.18
CA GLU A 32 7.13 3.25 0.26
C GLU A 32 7.18 1.75 0.59
N HIS A 33 7.06 1.36 1.86
CA HIS A 33 7.09 -0.03 2.28
C HIS A 33 5.83 -0.82 1.83
N PRO A 34 4.59 -0.39 2.15
CA PRO A 34 3.38 -1.01 1.60
C PRO A 34 3.35 -1.07 0.08
N PHE A 35 3.85 -0.05 -0.63
CA PHE A 35 3.94 -0.13 -2.10
C PHE A 35 4.90 -1.22 -2.59
N ARG A 36 6.02 -1.44 -1.89
CA ARG A 36 6.95 -2.51 -2.24
C ARG A 36 6.35 -3.89 -1.99
N VAL A 37 5.60 -4.06 -0.90
CA VAL A 37 4.87 -5.30 -0.58
C VAL A 37 3.75 -5.55 -1.59
N MET A 38 2.96 -4.53 -1.92
CA MET A 38 1.97 -4.58 -3.01
C MET A 38 2.61 -5.05 -4.32
N ASN A 39 3.73 -4.45 -4.72
CA ASN A 39 4.39 -4.78 -5.99
C ASN A 39 4.99 -6.20 -6.04
N ALA A 40 5.24 -6.82 -4.89
CA ALA A 40 5.67 -8.22 -4.81
C ALA A 40 4.52 -9.21 -5.05
N GLY A 41 3.26 -8.78 -4.92
CA GLY A 41 2.08 -9.61 -5.20
C GLY A 41 1.85 -9.86 -6.69
N HIS A 42 1.39 -11.06 -7.03
CA HIS A 42 1.10 -11.50 -8.40
C HIS A 42 -0.39 -11.34 -8.77
N THR A 43 -1.29 -11.50 -7.81
CA THR A 43 -2.74 -11.32 -8.02
C THR A 43 -3.23 -9.97 -7.52
N LEU A 44 -4.39 -9.48 -8.01
CA LEU A 44 -4.97 -8.23 -7.51
C LEU A 44 -5.29 -8.31 -6.02
N GLN A 45 -5.70 -9.46 -5.52
CA GLN A 45 -5.97 -9.70 -4.11
C GLN A 45 -4.69 -9.59 -3.27
N GLU A 46 -3.59 -10.20 -3.70
CA GLU A 46 -2.28 -10.06 -3.05
C GLU A 46 -1.81 -8.60 -3.05
N LYS A 47 -2.04 -7.86 -4.15
CA LYS A 47 -1.73 -6.43 -4.23
C LYS A 47 -2.58 -5.62 -3.25
N ILE A 48 -3.89 -5.88 -3.17
CA ILE A 48 -4.81 -5.20 -2.24
C ILE A 48 -4.39 -5.45 -0.79
N VAL A 49 -4.13 -6.70 -0.41
CA VAL A 49 -3.69 -7.02 0.96
C VAL A 49 -2.30 -6.44 1.21
N GLY A 50 -1.39 -6.52 0.24
CA GLY A 50 -0.03 -6.02 0.38
C GLY A 50 0.07 -4.50 0.57
N VAL A 51 -0.82 -3.71 -0.04
CA VAL A 51 -0.84 -2.26 0.17
C VAL A 51 -1.53 -1.86 1.50
N LEU A 52 -2.33 -2.75 2.10
CA LEU A 52 -3.09 -2.52 3.33
C LEU A 52 -2.55 -3.24 4.59
N HIS A 53 -1.48 -4.01 4.47
CA HIS A 53 -0.87 -4.72 5.60
C HIS A 53 -0.24 -3.78 6.63
#